data_AF-A0AAT9HWI8-F1
#
_entry.id   AF-A0AAT9HWI8-F1
#
_cell.length_a   1.000
_cell.length_b   1.000
_cell.length_c   1.000
_cell.angle_alpha   90.00
_cell.angle_beta   90.00
_cell.angle_gamma   90.00
#
_symmetry.space_group_name_H-M   'P 1'
#
loop_
_entity.id
_entity.type
_entity.pdbx_description
1 polymer ?
#
loop_
_entity_poly.entity_id
_entity_poly.type
_entity_poly.pdbx_seq_one_letter_code
_entity_poly.pdbx_strand_id
1 'polypeptide(L)'
;MEIGSHGLTHTDLTRADDATLTAEVAESRARIEELTGAPAEGFCYPYGTVDARAVEAVRKAGYAYACAIDPGPLTGPHALPRAHVGQNDTAWRLHLKLRLHRLRRRPVEGV
;
A
#
# COMPACT_ATOMS: atom_id res chain seq x y z
N MET A 1 -14.31 0.32 10.59
CA MET A 1 -13.80 1.25 9.55
C MET A 1 -12.40 1.62 9.97
N GLU A 2 -11.47 1.70 9.03
CA GLU A 2 -10.07 2.06 9.30
C GLU A 2 -9.69 3.29 8.47
N ILE A 3 -8.81 4.14 9.01
CA ILE A 3 -8.16 5.24 8.31
C ILE A 3 -6.70 4.85 8.09
N GLY A 4 -6.34 4.50 6.85
CA GLY A 4 -4.96 4.27 6.43
C GLY A 4 -4.32 5.50 5.79
N SER A 5 -3.00 5.47 5.63
CA SER A 5 -2.25 6.53 4.94
C SER A 5 -2.12 6.27 3.44
N HIS A 6 -2.14 7.35 2.64
CA HIS A 6 -1.91 7.29 1.19
C HIS A 6 -0.82 8.29 0.74
N GLY A 7 0.17 8.51 1.61
CA GLY A 7 1.17 9.56 1.43
C GLY A 7 0.68 10.92 1.95
N LEU A 8 1.54 11.92 1.85
CA LEU A 8 1.26 13.30 2.25
C LEU A 8 0.73 14.12 1.08
N THR A 9 1.37 13.99 -0.10
CA THR A 9 1.03 14.77 -1.30
C THR A 9 0.75 13.90 -2.53
N HIS A 10 0.62 12.58 -2.35
CA HIS A 10 0.41 11.61 -3.44
C HIS A 10 1.57 11.59 -4.45
N THR A 11 2.81 11.63 -3.94
CA THR A 11 4.03 11.54 -4.75
C THR A 11 4.37 10.09 -5.13
N ASP A 12 4.88 9.86 -6.35
CA ASP A 12 5.45 8.56 -6.71
C ASP A 12 6.75 8.31 -5.93
N LEU A 13 6.67 7.46 -4.91
CA LEU A 13 7.74 7.19 -3.96
C LEU A 13 8.99 6.58 -4.62
N THR A 14 8.84 5.92 -5.77
CA THR A 14 9.97 5.35 -6.51
C THR A 14 10.86 6.43 -7.14
N ARG A 15 10.32 7.64 -7.29
CA ARG A 15 10.99 8.80 -7.90
C ARG A 15 11.35 9.91 -6.91
N ALA A 16 10.84 9.82 -5.68
CA ALA A 16 11.10 10.77 -4.61
C ALA A 16 12.57 10.71 -4.15
N ASP A 17 13.17 11.83 -3.77
CA ASP A 17 14.42 11.79 -3.00
C ASP A 17 14.16 11.27 -1.57
N ASP A 18 15.23 11.06 -0.79
CA ASP A 18 15.10 10.46 0.55
C ASP A 18 14.36 11.35 1.55
N ALA A 19 14.49 12.67 1.41
CA ALA A 19 13.80 13.64 2.26
C ALA A 19 12.29 13.61 1.97
N THR A 20 11.91 13.66 0.70
CA THR A 20 10.53 13.58 0.23
C THR A 20 9.91 12.23 0.60
N LEU A 21 10.62 11.13 0.38
CA LEU A 21 10.15 9.79 0.75
C LEU A 21 9.86 9.70 2.26
N THR A 22 10.75 10.24 3.09
CA THR A 22 10.56 10.25 4.55
C THR A 22 9.37 11.10 4.95
N ALA A 23 9.21 12.30 4.38
CA ALA A 23 8.07 13.17 4.65
C ALA A 23 6.74 12.52 4.22
N GLU A 24 6.66 12.00 2.99
CA GLU A 24 5.47 11.32 2.47
C GLU A 24 4.99 10.18 3.36
N VAL A 25 5.93 9.43 3.95
CA VAL A 25 5.62 8.22 4.71
C VAL A 25 5.44 8.50 6.20
N ALA A 26 6.39 9.18 6.84
CA ALA A 26 6.38 9.38 8.29
C ALA A 26 5.50 10.56 8.72
N GLU A 27 5.55 11.69 8.00
CA GLU A 27 4.72 12.84 8.35
C GLU A 27 3.24 12.54 8.10
N SER A 28 2.89 11.85 7.02
CA SER A 28 1.49 11.45 6.77
C SER A 28 0.91 10.60 7.91
N ARG A 29 1.70 9.67 8.48
CA ARG A 29 1.30 8.85 9.64
C ARG A 29 1.05 9.73 10.87
N ALA A 30 1.99 10.63 11.17
CA ALA A 30 1.90 11.52 12.32
C ALA A 30 0.70 12.48 12.22
N ARG A 31 0.40 13.00 11.02
CA ARG A 31 -0.77 13.87 10.79
C ARG A 31 -2.09 13.13 10.98
N ILE A 32 -2.17 11.88 10.53
CA ILE A 32 -3.37 11.05 10.78
C ILE A 32 -3.53 10.80 12.28
N GLU A 33 -2.44 10.50 13.00
CA GLU A 33 -2.48 10.32 14.45
C GLU A 33 -2.92 11.59 15.19
N GLU A 34 -2.40 12.75 14.80
CA GLU A 34 -2.79 14.06 15.34
C GLU A 34 -4.29 14.33 15.16
N LEU A 35 -4.84 14.01 13.99
CA LEU A 35 -6.25 14.30 13.65
C LEU A 35 -7.24 13.28 14.20
N THR A 36 -6.82 12.01 14.32
CA THR A 36 -7.73 10.90 14.64
C THR A 36 -7.52 10.33 16.05
N GLY A 37 -6.41 10.67 16.71
CA GLY A 37 -6.01 10.12 18.00
C GLY A 37 -5.43 8.70 17.95
N ALA A 38 -5.25 8.13 16.75
CA ALA A 38 -4.66 6.82 16.55
C ALA A 38 -3.75 6.80 15.31
N PRO A 39 -2.61 6.09 15.35
CA PRO A 39 -1.74 5.99 14.18
C PRO A 39 -2.40 5.23 13.04
N ALA A 40 -2.05 5.60 11.80
CA ALA A 40 -2.38 4.78 10.64
C ALA A 40 -1.56 3.48 10.66
N GLU A 41 -2.25 2.33 10.73
CA GLU A 41 -1.63 1.00 10.68
C GLU A 41 -1.31 0.59 9.24
N GLY A 42 -2.22 0.87 8.30
CA GLY A 42 -2.04 0.59 6.88
C GLY A 42 -1.50 1.77 6.06
N PHE A 43 -0.62 1.48 5.10
CA PHE A 43 -0.21 2.41 4.04
C PHE A 43 -0.69 1.95 2.65
N CYS A 44 -0.92 2.87 1.73
CA CYS A 44 -1.23 2.59 0.33
C CYS A 44 -0.28 3.38 -0.56
N TYR A 45 0.47 2.73 -1.44
CA TYR A 45 1.41 3.42 -2.32
C TYR A 45 0.65 4.27 -3.36
N PRO A 46 0.96 5.59 -3.49
CA PRO A 46 0.47 6.42 -4.59
C PRO A 46 0.73 5.74 -5.94
N TYR A 47 -0.25 5.78 -6.84
CA TYR A 47 -0.22 5.07 -8.13
C TYR A 47 -0.04 3.54 -8.07
N GLY A 48 0.10 2.96 -6.87
CA GLY A 48 0.37 1.54 -6.66
C GLY A 48 1.79 1.10 -7.03
N THR A 49 2.69 2.03 -7.35
CA THR A 49 4.10 1.77 -7.69
C THR A 49 4.94 1.60 -6.43
N VAL A 50 5.90 0.68 -6.48
CA VAL A 50 6.72 0.34 -5.32
C VAL A 50 8.10 -0.15 -5.76
N ASP A 51 9.12 0.20 -5.00
CA ASP A 51 10.46 -0.36 -5.07
C ASP A 51 10.93 -0.76 -3.66
N ALA A 52 12.11 -1.38 -3.55
CA ALA A 52 12.64 -1.83 -2.26
C ALA A 52 12.89 -0.68 -1.28
N ARG A 53 13.22 0.52 -1.77
CA ARG A 53 13.50 1.70 -0.94
C ARG A 53 12.21 2.23 -0.32
N ALA A 54 11.13 2.30 -1.10
CA ALA A 54 9.81 2.69 -0.64
C ALA A 54 9.25 1.69 0.39
N VAL A 55 9.39 0.37 0.14
CA VAL A 55 9.00 -0.67 1.13
C VAL A 55 9.72 -0.48 2.45
N GLU A 56 11.03 -0.27 2.40
CA GLU A 56 11.83 -0.12 3.61
C GLU A 56 11.50 1.17 4.36
N ALA A 57 11.22 2.27 3.66
CA ALA A 57 10.77 3.52 4.28
C ALA A 57 9.43 3.33 5.01
N VAL A 58 8.46 2.67 4.38
CA VAL A 58 7.15 2.36 4.98
C VAL A 58 7.31 1.45 6.19
N ARG A 59 8.15 0.42 6.10
CA ARG A 59 8.44 -0.47 7.24
C ARG A 59 9.08 0.29 8.40
N LYS A 60 10.08 1.14 8.14
CA LYS A 60 10.77 1.93 9.16
C LYS A 60 9.88 2.98 9.82
N ALA A 61 8.91 3.53 9.09
CA ALA A 61 7.94 4.47 9.64
C ALA A 61 6.90 3.84 10.59
N GLY A 62 6.91 2.51 10.73
CA GLY A 62 6.09 1.82 11.72
C GLY A 62 4.67 1.48 11.25
N TYR A 63 4.44 1.40 9.93
CA TYR A 63 3.21 0.82 9.38
C TYR A 63 3.20 -0.70 9.59
N ALA A 64 2.07 -1.25 9.98
CA ALA A 64 1.89 -2.70 10.15
C ALA A 64 1.84 -3.42 8.80
N TYR A 65 1.23 -2.80 7.79
CA TYR A 65 1.15 -3.34 6.43
C TYR A 65 1.08 -2.22 5.39
N ALA A 66 1.27 -2.57 4.12
CA ALA A 66 1.04 -1.62 3.04
C ALA A 66 0.58 -2.28 1.75
N CYS A 67 -0.19 -1.57 0.94
CA CYS A 67 -0.84 -2.07 -0.26
C CYS A 67 -0.28 -1.47 -1.55
N ALA A 68 0.14 -2.34 -2.48
CA ALA A 68 0.54 -2.01 -3.84
C ALA A 68 -0.46 -2.56 -4.88
N ILE A 69 -0.34 -2.16 -6.14
CA ILE A 69 -1.16 -2.77 -7.21
C ILE A 69 -0.55 -4.10 -7.65
N ASP A 70 0.72 -4.11 -8.04
CA ASP A 70 1.41 -5.31 -8.49
C ASP A 70 2.89 -5.32 -8.09
N PRO A 71 3.20 -5.73 -6.85
CA PRO A 71 4.54 -5.62 -6.27
C PRO A 71 5.52 -6.70 -6.77
N GLY A 72 5.05 -7.69 -7.52
CA GLY A 72 5.89 -8.75 -8.09
C GLY A 72 6.77 -9.42 -7.02
N PRO A 73 8.11 -9.45 -7.18
CA PRO A 73 9.03 -10.02 -6.21
C PRO A 73 8.98 -9.39 -4.81
N LEU A 74 8.51 -8.16 -4.69
CA LEU A 74 8.40 -7.44 -3.42
C LEU A 74 7.15 -7.82 -2.62
N THR A 75 6.30 -8.71 -3.13
CA THR A 75 5.07 -9.17 -2.45
C THR A 75 5.37 -9.59 -1.01
N GLY A 76 4.75 -8.91 -0.05
CA GLY A 76 4.98 -9.10 1.38
C GLY A 76 4.04 -8.23 2.24
N PRO A 77 4.16 -8.23 3.58
CA PRO A 77 3.29 -7.45 4.46
C PRO A 77 3.26 -5.94 4.13
N HIS A 78 4.40 -5.38 3.75
CA HIS A 78 4.54 -3.97 3.34
C HIS A 78 4.39 -3.76 1.82
N ALA A 79 3.89 -4.75 1.10
CA ALA A 79 3.54 -4.66 -0.31
C ALA A 79 2.50 -5.73 -0.65
N LEU A 80 1.35 -5.65 0.02
CA LEU A 80 0.19 -6.48 -0.22
C LEU A 80 -0.38 -6.19 -1.61
N PRO A 81 -0.61 -7.22 -2.43
CA PRO A 81 -1.02 -7.00 -3.79
C PRO A 81 -2.57 -6.86 -3.85
N ARG A 82 -3.09 -5.82 -4.51
CA ARG A 82 -4.55 -5.58 -4.60
C ARG A 82 -5.16 -5.91 -5.97
N ALA A 83 -6.42 -6.33 -5.97
CA ALA A 83 -7.23 -6.46 -7.18
C ALA A 83 -7.94 -5.14 -7.49
N HIS A 84 -7.69 -4.56 -8.67
CA HIS A 84 -8.42 -3.38 -9.12
C HIS A 84 -9.90 -3.72 -9.34
N VAL A 85 -10.78 -2.84 -8.86
CA VAL A 85 -12.22 -2.85 -9.16
C VAL A 85 -12.54 -1.59 -9.95
N GLY A 86 -13.10 -1.75 -11.14
CA GLY A 86 -13.44 -0.64 -12.03
C GLY A 86 -14.85 -0.78 -12.61
N GLN A 87 -15.29 0.22 -13.37
CA GLN A 87 -16.64 0.32 -13.93
C GLN A 87 -17.07 -0.87 -14.81
N ASN A 88 -16.10 -1.61 -15.36
CA ASN A 88 -16.35 -2.79 -16.19
C ASN A 88 -16.49 -4.08 -15.37
N ASP A 89 -16.43 -4.04 -14.05
CA ASP A 89 -16.57 -5.21 -13.19
C ASP A 89 -18.03 -5.48 -12.83
N THR A 90 -18.58 -6.52 -13.44
CA THR A 90 -19.85 -7.14 -13.03
C THR A 90 -19.61 -8.19 -11.95
N ALA A 91 -20.69 -8.69 -11.34
CA ALA A 91 -20.61 -9.78 -10.35
C ALA A 91 -19.80 -10.99 -10.85
N TRP A 92 -19.98 -11.37 -12.12
CA TRP A 92 -19.22 -12.44 -12.75
C TRP A 92 -17.72 -12.11 -12.87
N ARG A 93 -17.36 -10.91 -13.32
CA ARG A 93 -15.95 -10.51 -13.43
C ARG A 93 -15.26 -10.44 -12.08
N LEU A 94 -15.96 -9.97 -11.04
CA LEU A 94 -15.46 -10.01 -9.67
C LEU A 94 -15.26 -11.45 -9.17
N HIS A 95 -16.21 -12.35 -9.45
CA HIS A 95 -16.06 -13.77 -9.12
C HIS A 95 -14.83 -14.38 -9.78
N LEU A 96 -14.62 -14.09 -11.07
CA LEU A 96 -13.45 -14.57 -11.80
C LEU A 96 -12.14 -13.99 -11.24
N LYS A 97 -12.09 -12.70 -10.91
CA LYS A 97 -10.93 -12.05 -10.27
C LYS A 97 -10.57 -12.74 -8.96
N LEU A 98 -11.56 -13.02 -8.10
CA LEU A 98 -11.36 -13.73 -6.84
C LEU A 98 -10.82 -15.16 -7.05
N ARG A 99 -11.40 -15.91 -7.99
CA ARG A 99 -10.97 -17.29 -8.28
C ARG A 99 -9.55 -17.36 -8.85
N LEU A 100 -9.22 -16.44 -9.75
CA LEU A 100 -7.90 -16.40 -10.40
C LEU A 100 -6.83 -15.73 -9.54
N HIS A 101 -7.19 -14.97 -8.50
CA HIS A 101 -6.24 -14.28 -7.63
C HIS A 101 -5.18 -15.25 -7.06
N ARG A 102 -5.62 -16.40 -6.55
CA ARG A 102 -4.73 -17.43 -5.97
C ARG A 102 -3.75 -18.04 -6.97
N LEU A 103 -4.09 -18.00 -8.27
CA LEU A 103 -3.22 -18.51 -9.34
C LEU A 103 -2.25 -17.44 -9.84
N ARG A 104 -2.64 -16.17 -9.73
CA ARG A 104 -1.87 -15.03 -10.24
C ARG A 104 -0.93 -14.41 -9.20
N ARG A 105 -1.19 -14.65 -7.91
CA ARG A 105 -0.51 -13.95 -6.81
C ARG A 105 0.00 -14.93 -5.78
N ARG A 106 1.22 -14.67 -5.30
CA ARG A 106 1.80 -15.42 -4.19
C ARG A 106 1.05 -15.07 -2.89
N PRO A 107 0.71 -16.06 -2.06
CA PRO A 107 0.23 -15.78 -0.72
C PRO A 107 1.31 -15.03 0.06
N VAL A 108 0.88 -14.04 0.84
CA VAL A 108 1.74 -13.33 1.79
C VAL A 108 1.65 -14.07 3.11
N GLU A 109 2.79 -14.55 3.61
CA GLU A 109 2.86 -15.23 4.90
C GLU A 109 2.94 -14.21 6.03
N GLY A 110 2.27 -14.46 7.16
CA GLY A 110 2.40 -13.67 8.38
C GLY A 110 1.60 -12.36 8.44
N VAL A 111 0.57 -12.20 7.59
CA VAL A 111 -0.48 -11.17 7.72
C VAL A 111 -1.80 -11.84 8.05
#